data_AF-A0A3B0X048-F1
#
_entry.id   AF-A0A3B0X048-F1
#
_cell.length_a   1.000
_cell.length_b   1.000
_cell.length_c   1.000
_cell.angle_alpha   90.00
_cell.angle_beta   90.00
_cell.angle_gamma   90.00
#
_symmetry.space_group_name_H-M   'P 1'
#
loop_
_entity.id
_entity.type
_entity.pdbx_description
1 polymer ?
#
loop_
_entity_poly.entity_id
_entity_poly.type
_entity_poly.pdbx_seq_one_letter_code
_entity_poly.pdbx_strand_id
1 'polypeptide(L)'
;MAYFKDLSVYSYSGEKKAENVRNIGWLDKRFDYSSGKVSSEVIKIIEIMLKNPQNIYRGKHPCNLCAPPNDVRPLCSSGTGEIRVMGSDGIIYAAPTLILHYIIEHQYAPPDEFLKAVLQQG
;
A
#
# COMPACT_ATOMS: atom_id res chain seq x y z
N MET A 1 -1.02 -13.21 2.82
CA MET A 1 -1.57 -11.90 2.42
C MET A 1 -2.24 -12.09 1.06
N ALA A 2 -3.17 -11.23 0.63
CA ALA A 2 -3.45 -11.17 -0.80
C ALA A 2 -2.23 -10.51 -1.48
N TYR A 3 -1.73 -11.12 -2.55
CA TYR A 3 -0.67 -10.54 -3.38
C TYR A 3 -1.29 -10.02 -4.67
N PHE A 4 -0.95 -8.80 -5.03
CA PHE A 4 -1.22 -8.26 -6.36
C PHE A 4 0.02 -7.53 -6.84
N LYS A 5 0.42 -7.80 -8.08
CA LYS A 5 1.53 -7.10 -8.69
C LYS A 5 1.21 -5.61 -8.79
N ASP A 6 2.19 -4.77 -8.50
CA ASP A 6 2.04 -3.33 -8.69
C ASP A 6 1.59 -3.00 -10.12
N LEU A 7 0.69 -2.03 -10.22
CA LEU A 7 0.04 -1.59 -11.46
C LEU A 7 -0.86 -2.65 -12.12
N SER A 8 -1.10 -3.80 -11.50
CA SER A 8 -2.14 -4.71 -11.96
C SER A 8 -3.53 -4.10 -11.73
N VAL A 9 -4.50 -4.52 -12.54
CA VAL A 9 -5.91 -4.15 -12.32
C VAL A 9 -6.34 -4.63 -10.94
N TYR A 10 -7.02 -3.77 -10.19
CA TYR A 10 -7.52 -4.08 -8.86
C TYR A 10 -8.67 -5.08 -8.93
N SER A 11 -8.64 -6.09 -8.06
CA SER A 11 -9.65 -7.16 -8.06
C SER A 11 -10.05 -7.62 -6.66
N TYR A 12 -9.68 -6.87 -5.61
CA TYR A 12 -9.83 -7.33 -4.23
C TYR A 12 -11.27 -7.21 -3.70
N SER A 13 -11.99 -6.10 -3.97
CA SER A 13 -13.39 -5.90 -3.51
C SER A 13 -14.48 -6.23 -4.53
N GLY A 14 -14.16 -6.85 -5.67
CA GLY A 14 -15.16 -7.25 -6.66
C GLY A 14 -15.95 -6.07 -7.30
N GLU A 15 -15.41 -4.85 -7.22
CA GLU A 15 -16.04 -3.65 -7.76
C GLU A 15 -16.07 -3.70 -9.30
N LYS A 16 -17.26 -3.58 -9.89
CA LYS A 16 -17.46 -3.54 -11.36
C LYS A 16 -16.75 -2.38 -12.08
N LYS A 17 -16.24 -1.38 -11.34
CA LYS A 17 -15.51 -0.21 -11.85
C LYS A 17 -14.00 -0.26 -11.62
N ALA A 18 -13.43 -1.43 -11.33
CA ALA A 18 -12.01 -1.52 -11.00
C ALA A 18 -11.05 -1.41 -12.21
N GLU A 19 -11.56 -1.26 -13.45
CA GLU A 19 -10.72 -1.22 -14.66
C GLU A 19 -9.72 -0.06 -14.69
N ASN A 20 -10.05 1.08 -14.08
CA ASN A 20 -9.14 2.22 -13.91
C ASN A 20 -8.41 2.22 -12.56
N VAL A 21 -8.61 1.19 -11.74
CA VAL A 21 -7.99 1.06 -10.43
C VAL A 21 -6.76 0.15 -10.53
N ARG A 22 -5.66 0.58 -9.91
CA ARG A 22 -4.37 -0.11 -9.95
C ARG A 22 -3.91 -0.48 -8.54
N ASN A 23 -3.51 -1.74 -8.35
CA ASN A 23 -2.93 -2.21 -7.09
C ASN A 23 -1.55 -1.61 -6.86
N ILE A 24 -1.26 -1.20 -5.63
CA ILE A 24 0.06 -0.75 -5.18
C ILE A 24 0.37 -1.35 -3.81
N GLY A 25 1.55 -1.95 -3.63
CA GLY A 25 2.03 -2.38 -2.31
C GLY A 25 1.30 -3.57 -1.72
N TRP A 26 0.65 -4.41 -2.53
CA TRP A 26 0.06 -5.68 -2.08
C TRP A 26 1.12 -6.79 -2.09
N LEU A 27 2.07 -6.68 -1.17
CA LEU A 27 3.28 -7.51 -1.14
C LEU A 27 3.06 -8.86 -0.43
N ASP A 28 3.90 -9.83 -0.81
CA ASP A 28 4.02 -11.12 -0.12
C ASP A 28 5.47 -11.62 -0.22
N LYS A 29 5.97 -12.23 0.85
CA LYS A 29 7.36 -12.73 0.95
C LYS A 29 7.80 -13.70 -0.15
N ARG A 30 6.85 -14.27 -0.89
CA ARG A 30 7.10 -15.21 -1.99
C ARG A 30 7.45 -14.50 -3.31
N PHE A 31 7.28 -13.18 -3.38
CA PHE A 31 7.49 -12.41 -4.60
C PHE A 31 8.45 -11.26 -4.34
N ASP A 32 9.31 -10.99 -5.32
CA ASP A 32 10.19 -9.84 -5.28
C ASP A 32 9.41 -8.53 -5.45
N TYR A 33 9.97 -7.46 -4.89
CA TYR A 33 9.45 -6.11 -5.03
C TYR A 33 10.61 -5.12 -5.20
N SER A 34 10.31 -3.97 -5.79
CA SER A 34 11.29 -2.90 -5.93
C SER A 34 11.63 -2.32 -4.55
N SER A 35 12.92 -2.10 -4.30
CA SER A 35 13.39 -1.48 -3.06
C SER A 35 14.21 -0.22 -3.36
N GLY A 36 14.14 0.77 -2.47
CA GLY A 36 14.76 2.06 -2.70
C GLY A 36 14.33 3.13 -1.70
N LYS A 37 14.89 4.33 -1.85
CA LYS A 37 14.57 5.46 -0.99
C LYS A 37 13.30 6.16 -1.49
N VAL A 38 12.35 6.36 -0.59
CA VAL A 38 11.16 7.19 -0.82
C VAL A 38 11.37 8.52 -0.09
N SER A 39 10.94 9.63 -0.70
CA SER A 39 11.13 10.96 -0.12
C SER A 39 10.30 11.13 1.17
N SER A 40 10.81 11.93 2.11
CA SER A 40 10.12 12.20 3.37
C SER A 40 8.80 12.95 3.19
N GLU A 41 8.65 13.69 2.10
CA GLU A 41 7.42 14.37 1.72
C GLU A 41 6.31 13.38 1.36
N VAL A 42 6.60 12.39 0.49
CA VAL A 42 5.67 11.30 0.17
C VAL A 42 5.24 10.55 1.43
N ILE A 43 6.20 10.23 2.30
CA ILE A 43 5.94 9.53 3.57
C ILE A 43 4.92 10.30 4.42
N LYS A 44 5.10 11.62 4.58
CA LYS A 44 4.17 12.47 5.35
C LYS A 44 2.77 12.52 4.75
N ILE A 45 2.65 12.60 3.43
CA ILE A 45 1.34 12.63 2.77
C ILE A 45 0.63 11.29 2.97
N ILE A 46 1.33 10.16 2.80
CA ILE A 46 0.78 8.82 3.05
C ILE A 46 0.33 8.69 4.52
N GLU A 47 1.14 9.14 5.48
CA GLU A 47 0.77 9.18 6.91
C GLU A 47 -0.54 9.93 7.16
N ILE A 48 -0.77 11.06 6.48
CA ILE A 48 -2.02 11.82 6.57
C ILE A 48 -3.19 11.04 5.97
N MET A 49 -3.02 10.46 4.78
CA MET A 49 -4.08 9.68 4.10
C MET A 49 -4.51 8.46 4.93
N LEU A 50 -3.56 7.81 5.61
CA LEU A 50 -3.82 6.66 6.48
C LEU A 50 -4.68 6.98 7.71
N LYS A 51 -4.92 8.26 8.03
CA LYS A 51 -5.86 8.66 9.09
C LYS A 51 -7.33 8.44 8.70
N ASN A 52 -7.65 8.35 7.40
CA ASN A 52 -8.99 8.11 6.91
C ASN A 52 -9.03 7.01 5.81
N PRO A 53 -8.72 5.75 6.17
CA PRO A 53 -8.65 4.66 5.21
C PRO A 53 -10.03 4.26 4.68
N GLN A 54 -10.05 3.77 3.44
CA GLN A 54 -11.21 3.26 2.73
C GLN A 54 -11.29 1.73 2.84
N ASN A 55 -12.47 1.18 2.55
CA ASN A 55 -12.73 -0.26 2.49
C ASN A 55 -12.17 -1.02 3.69
N ILE A 56 -12.60 -0.66 4.90
CA ILE A 56 -12.16 -1.34 6.12
C ILE A 56 -12.76 -2.74 6.19
N TYR A 57 -11.90 -3.75 6.17
CA TYR A 57 -12.27 -5.16 6.22
C TYR A 57 -12.28 -5.68 7.66
N ARG A 58 -13.13 -6.69 7.92
CA ARG A 58 -13.17 -7.41 9.21
C ARG A 58 -12.00 -8.37 9.31
N GLY A 59 -10.80 -7.84 9.58
CA GLY A 59 -9.58 -8.63 9.75
C GLY A 59 -8.35 -7.76 10.00
N LYS A 60 -7.44 -8.27 10.84
CA LYS A 60 -6.08 -7.73 10.99
C LYS A 60 -5.17 -8.55 10.09
N HIS A 61 -4.58 -7.91 9.08
CA HIS A 61 -3.67 -8.56 8.15
C HIS A 61 -2.22 -8.32 8.58
N PRO A 62 -1.55 -9.27 9.26
CA PRO A 62 -0.18 -9.07 9.71
C PRO A 62 0.80 -9.09 8.53
N CYS A 63 1.79 -8.21 8.54
CA CYS A 63 2.91 -8.22 7.60
C CYS A 63 3.59 -9.60 7.63
N ASN A 64 3.72 -10.21 6.44
CA ASN A 64 4.37 -11.50 6.28
C ASN A 64 5.81 -11.40 5.74
N LEU A 65 6.31 -10.17 5.52
CA LEU A 65 7.70 -9.88 5.18
C LEU A 65 8.59 -9.82 6.42
N CYS A 66 8.05 -9.41 7.57
CA CYS A 66 8.78 -9.43 8.83
C CYS A 66 9.19 -10.87 9.20
N ALA A 67 10.37 -11.00 9.81
CA ALA A 67 10.79 -12.25 10.43
C ALA A 67 9.75 -12.72 11.47
N PRO A 68 9.58 -14.04 11.67
CA PRO A 68 8.74 -14.56 12.74
C PRO A 68 9.24 -14.03 14.09
N PRO A 69 8.33 -13.61 14.99
CA PRO A 69 8.71 -12.87 16.18
C PRO A 69 9.44 -13.76 17.19
N ASN A 70 10.63 -13.33 17.64
CA ASN A 70 11.05 -13.54 19.02
C ASN A 70 10.54 -12.32 19.80
N ASP A 71 9.26 -12.37 20.16
CA ASP A 71 8.52 -11.42 20.99
C ASP A 71 8.45 -9.93 20.55
N VAL A 72 7.23 -9.39 20.62
CA VAL A 72 6.84 -7.99 20.37
C VAL A 72 6.82 -7.58 18.89
N ARG A 73 5.74 -7.90 18.16
CA ARG A 73 5.44 -7.16 16.92
C ARG A 73 4.98 -5.74 17.28
N PRO A 74 5.51 -4.69 16.63
CA PRO A 74 4.88 -3.38 16.67
C PRO A 74 3.42 -3.50 16.18
N LEU A 75 2.49 -2.87 16.89
CA LEU A 75 1.07 -2.75 16.50
C LEU A 75 0.88 -2.27 15.03
N CYS A 76 1.89 -1.61 14.46
CA CYS A 76 1.95 -1.10 13.08
C CYS A 76 2.12 -2.18 12.00
N SER A 77 2.31 -3.45 12.38
CA SER A 77 2.51 -4.55 11.42
C SER A 77 1.20 -5.15 10.92
N SER A 78 0.05 -4.49 11.09
CA SER A 78 -1.27 -5.01 10.73
C SER A 78 -2.10 -4.02 9.93
N GLY A 79 -2.49 -4.40 8.71
CA GLY A 79 -3.43 -3.63 7.88
C GLY A 79 -4.88 -4.01 8.13
N THR A 80 -5.80 -3.06 7.92
CA THR A 80 -7.25 -3.25 8.11
C THR A 80 -8.09 -2.71 6.95
N GLY A 81 -7.48 -2.02 5.99
CA GLY A 81 -8.14 -1.44 4.82
C GLY A 81 -7.11 -0.96 3.82
N GLU A 82 -7.47 0.08 3.08
CA GLU A 82 -6.64 0.63 2.00
C GLU A 82 -6.82 2.15 1.88
N ILE A 83 -5.86 2.82 1.25
CA ILE A 83 -5.99 4.20 0.80
C ILE A 83 -6.22 4.20 -0.71
N ARG A 84 -6.93 5.24 -1.19
CA ARG A 84 -7.11 5.51 -2.61
C ARG A 84 -6.39 6.81 -2.96
N VAL A 85 -5.52 6.76 -3.96
CA VAL A 85 -4.77 7.93 -4.45
C VAL A 85 -5.22 8.20 -5.88
N MET A 86 -5.69 9.41 -6.14
CA MET A 86 -6.06 9.82 -7.50
C MET A 86 -4.80 10.17 -8.28
N GLY A 87 -4.56 9.44 -9.37
CA GLY A 87 -3.52 9.76 -10.34
C GLY A 87 -4.02 10.68 -11.44
N SER A 88 -3.18 10.88 -12.47
CA SER A 88 -3.60 11.52 -13.70
C SER A 88 -4.52 10.61 -14.53
N ASP A 89 -5.20 11.19 -15.52
CA ASP A 89 -5.91 10.45 -16.57
C ASP A 89 -7.01 9.50 -16.06
N GLY A 90 -7.57 9.80 -14.87
CA GLY A 90 -8.64 9.04 -14.26
C GLY A 90 -8.21 7.71 -13.62
N ILE A 91 -6.90 7.44 -13.51
CA ILE A 91 -6.39 6.28 -12.78
C ILE A 91 -6.50 6.50 -11.27
N ILE A 92 -6.89 5.46 -10.55
CA ILE A 92 -6.94 5.45 -9.08
C ILE A 92 -6.02 4.35 -8.58
N TYR A 93 -5.09 4.67 -7.69
CA TYR A 93 -4.24 3.67 -7.04
C TYR A 93 -4.87 3.21 -5.73
N ALA A 94 -4.86 1.91 -5.49
CA ALA A 94 -5.34 1.27 -4.28
C ALA A 94 -4.18 0.61 -3.55
N ALA A 95 -3.84 1.11 -2.36
CA ALA A 95 -2.75 0.61 -1.55
C ALA A 95 -3.23 0.18 -0.16
N PRO A 96 -2.79 -0.98 0.37
CA PRO A 96 -3.20 -1.42 1.70
C PRO A 96 -2.68 -0.44 2.75
N THR A 97 -3.31 -0.38 3.92
CA THR A 97 -2.81 0.48 5.02
C THR A 97 -1.40 0.12 5.50
N LEU A 98 -0.88 -1.05 5.12
CA LEU A 98 0.50 -1.47 5.34
C LEU A 98 1.53 -0.76 4.44
N ILE A 99 1.11 0.02 3.44
CA ILE A 99 1.99 0.70 2.49
C ILE A 99 3.12 1.47 3.17
N LEU A 100 2.82 2.20 4.24
CA LEU A 100 3.81 2.97 4.98
C LEU A 100 4.80 2.07 5.73
N HIS A 101 4.30 1.01 6.36
CA HIS A 101 5.14 0.01 7.01
C HIS A 101 6.08 -0.66 6.00
N TYR A 102 5.61 -0.99 4.80
CA TYR A 102 6.44 -1.55 3.75
C TYR A 102 7.53 -0.58 3.29
N ILE A 103 7.21 0.71 3.13
CA ILE A 103 8.19 1.72 2.74
C ILE A 103 9.27 1.89 3.82
N ILE A 104 8.88 2.00 5.09
CA ILE A 104 9.81 2.30 6.19
C ILE A 104 10.62 1.07 6.61
N GLU A 105 9.95 -0.05 6.88
CA GLU A 105 10.59 -1.24 7.49
C GLU A 105 11.16 -2.20 6.45
N HIS A 106 10.60 -2.20 5.23
CA HIS A 106 10.99 -3.11 4.17
C HIS A 106 11.63 -2.41 2.97
N GLN A 107 11.87 -1.10 3.07
CA GLN A 107 12.46 -0.27 2.01
C GLN A 107 11.75 -0.44 0.66
N TYR A 108 10.48 -0.81 0.67
CA TYR A 108 9.68 -0.96 -0.54
C TYR A 108 9.63 0.39 -1.26
N ALA A 109 9.96 0.38 -2.54
CA ALA A 109 9.87 1.52 -3.43
C ALA A 109 8.65 1.34 -4.36
N PRO A 110 7.54 2.04 -4.10
CA PRO A 110 6.39 2.05 -5.00
C PRO A 110 6.76 2.58 -6.39
N PRO A 111 5.98 2.23 -7.43
CA PRO A 111 6.15 2.79 -8.77
C PRO A 111 6.12 4.33 -8.79
N ASP A 112 6.95 4.93 -9.65
CA ASP A 112 7.07 6.40 -9.75
C ASP A 112 5.74 7.11 -10.02
N GLU A 113 4.85 6.50 -10.79
CA GLU A 113 3.53 7.06 -11.11
C GLU A 113 2.65 7.20 -9.88
N PHE A 114 2.75 6.25 -8.95
CA PHE A 114 2.08 6.33 -7.64
C PHE A 114 2.72 7.42 -6.78
N LEU A 115 4.05 7.48 -6.72
CA LEU A 115 4.76 8.50 -5.93
C LEU A 115 4.41 9.92 -6.39
N LYS A 116 4.37 10.15 -7.71
CA LYS A 116 3.91 11.41 -8.30
C LYS A 116 2.47 11.73 -7.93
N ALA A 117 1.57 10.76 -7.99
CA ALA A 117 0.16 10.94 -7.62
C ALA A 117 -0.01 11.28 -6.13
N VAL A 118 0.80 10.68 -5.24
CA VAL A 118 0.82 11.01 -3.81
C VAL A 118 1.24 12.46 -3.59
N LEU A 119 2.30 12.92 -4.26
CA LEU A 119 2.76 14.32 -4.15
C LEU A 119 1.70 15.35 -4.56
N GLN A 120 0.73 14.96 -5.39
CA GLN A 120 -0.39 15.82 -5.80
C GLN A 120 -1.55 15.84 -4.79
N GLN A 121 -1.51 15.03 -3.73
CA GLN A 121 -2.53 15.02 -2.67
C GLN A 121 -2.18 15.97 -1.49
N GLY A 122 -0.98 16.55 -1.49
CA GLY A 122 -0.43 17.37 -0.40
C GLY A 122 -0.51 18.86 -0.64
#